data_AF-K4KEF1-F1
#
_entry.id   AF-K4KEF1-F1
#
_cell.length_a   1.000
_cell.length_b   1.000
_cell.length_c   1.000
_cell.angle_alpha   90.00
_cell.angle_beta   90.00
_cell.angle_gamma   90.00
#
_symmetry.space_group_name_H-M   'P 1'
#
loop_
_entity.id
_entity.type
_entity.pdbx_description
1 polymer ?
#
loop_
_entity_poly.entity_id
_entity_poly.type
_entity_poly.pdbx_seq_one_letter_code
_entity_poly.pdbx_strand_id
1 'polypeptide(L)'
;MLLGSLALPALAGKLYKIVDENGNVTFSQFPPKEKSENTTVEGVEVNSGGKAALREVGNRVYCGDMVVSYRSTSSSDRYAERRAESLREDVRYWQERLNRLERNASERSRDKLSSGGGYGISRTAERNSNYQEQMQEDIEEMRELRCALAWAQDSQSTQVTAATEGRSETSRLQDVRAGLERDMEQTCGREPLLDPTDSTNALKRRQWRACTKKFRKGLDDVDNELRYR
;
A
#
# COMPACT_ATOMS: atom_id res chain seq x y z
N MET A 1 -3.51 -22.56 30.22
CA MET A 1 -3.06 -22.83 28.84
C MET A 1 -2.22 -21.65 28.41
N LEU A 2 -0.91 -21.89 28.25
CA LEU A 2 0.11 -20.90 27.90
C LEU A 2 0.30 -20.90 26.38
N LEU A 3 0.13 -19.75 25.74
CA LEU A 3 0.70 -19.45 24.43
C LEU A 3 1.49 -18.14 24.59
N GLY A 4 2.74 -18.30 25.05
CA GLY A 4 3.70 -17.20 25.13
C GLY A 4 4.22 -16.89 23.74
N SER A 5 3.86 -15.72 23.23
CA SER A 5 4.39 -15.13 22.00
C SER A 5 5.91 -15.03 22.06
N LEU A 6 6.60 -15.77 21.19
CA LEU A 6 8.01 -15.57 20.88
C LEU A 6 8.12 -14.27 20.05
N ALA A 7 8.28 -13.14 20.75
CA ALA A 7 8.77 -11.91 20.13
C ALA A 7 10.24 -12.12 19.77
N LEU A 8 10.56 -12.22 18.49
CA LEU A 8 11.94 -12.08 18.01
C LEU A 8 12.43 -10.67 18.40
N PRO A 9 13.60 -10.53 19.04
CA PRO A 9 14.14 -9.21 19.32
C PRO A 9 14.51 -8.56 17.99
N ALA A 10 13.91 -7.41 17.70
CA ALA A 10 14.37 -6.51 16.65
C ALA A 10 15.83 -6.14 16.94
N LEU A 11 16.76 -6.61 16.11
CA LEU A 11 18.19 -6.32 16.21
C LEU A 11 18.43 -4.83 15.86
N ALA A 12 18.31 -3.96 16.85
CA ALA A 12 18.89 -2.63 16.82
C ALA A 12 20.42 -2.77 16.93
N GLY A 13 21.10 -2.86 15.79
CA GLY A 13 22.54 -3.04 15.70
C GLY A 13 23.26 -1.72 15.88
N LYS A 14 23.94 -1.54 17.02
CA LYS A 14 24.88 -0.43 17.22
C LYS A 14 26.07 -0.63 16.28
N LEU A 15 26.36 0.35 15.42
CA LEU A 15 27.50 0.32 14.51
C LEU A 15 28.63 1.17 15.10
N TYR A 16 29.73 0.52 15.42
CA TYR A 16 30.94 1.15 15.96
C TYR A 16 31.87 1.51 14.82
N LYS A 17 32.24 2.78 14.73
CA LYS A 17 33.33 3.27 13.88
C LYS A 17 34.61 3.23 14.70
N ILE A 18 35.57 2.41 14.25
CA ILE A 18 36.87 2.21 14.89
C ILE A 18 37.91 2.91 14.01
N VAL A 19 38.68 3.83 14.59
CA VAL A 19 39.80 4.49 13.92
C VAL A 19 41.08 4.00 14.57
N ASP A 20 41.95 3.33 13.81
CA ASP A 20 43.24 2.86 14.31
C ASP A 20 44.31 3.98 14.34
N GLU A 21 45.47 3.69 14.93
CA GLU A 21 46.61 4.63 15.06
C GLU A 21 47.17 5.11 13.70
N ASN A 22 46.84 4.42 12.61
CA ASN A 22 47.26 4.77 11.25
C ASN A 22 46.15 5.53 10.47
N GLY A 23 45.02 5.83 11.12
CA GLY A 23 43.89 6.53 10.52
C GLY A 23 42.95 5.65 9.67
N ASN A 24 43.08 4.32 9.71
CA ASN A 24 42.18 3.42 9.00
C ASN A 24 40.84 3.30 9.75
N VAL A 25 39.75 3.37 8.99
CA VAL A 25 38.39 3.32 9.53
C VAL A 25 37.80 1.93 9.30
N THR A 26 37.48 1.22 10.38
CA THR A 26 36.75 -0.07 10.34
C THR A 26 35.40 0.05 11.04
N PHE A 27 34.36 -0.54 10.45
CA PHE A 27 33.01 -0.57 11.03
C PHE A 27 32.72 -1.95 11.62
N SER A 28 32.19 -2.01 12.84
CA SER A 28 31.85 -3.25 13.53
C SER A 28 30.47 -3.16 14.17
N GLN A 29 29.69 -4.25 14.11
CA GLN A 29 28.42 -4.38 14.83
C GLN A 29 28.60 -4.88 16.28
N PHE A 30 29.84 -5.23 16.65
CA PHE A 30 30.22 -5.68 17.98
C PHE A 30 31.19 -4.68 18.62
N PRO A 31 31.04 -4.36 19.92
CA PRO A 31 31.97 -3.48 20.60
C PRO A 31 33.38 -4.09 20.62
N PRO A 32 34.44 -3.30 20.35
CA PRO A 32 35.81 -3.80 20.40
C PRO A 32 36.17 -4.26 21.82
N LYS A 33 36.88 -5.39 21.93
CA LYS A 33 37.24 -6.02 23.21
C LYS A 33 38.30 -5.24 24.00
N GLU A 34 39.06 -4.37 23.34
CA GLU A 34 40.16 -3.63 23.94
C GLU A 34 40.01 -2.13 23.61
N LYS A 35 40.04 -1.30 24.65
CA LYS A 35 40.14 0.15 24.53
C LYS A 35 41.64 0.50 24.55
N SER A 36 42.28 0.66 23.39
CA SER A 36 43.60 1.30 23.36
C SER A 36 43.42 2.81 23.56
N GLU A 37 44.35 3.45 24.28
CA GLU A 37 44.26 4.85 24.73
C GLU A 37 44.15 5.88 23.58
N ASN A 38 44.37 5.47 22.32
CA ASN A 38 44.27 6.32 21.13
C ASN A 38 43.08 6.02 20.19
N THR A 39 42.17 5.10 20.55
CA THR A 39 41.02 4.78 19.68
C THR A 39 39.83 5.69 20.00
N THR A 40 39.48 6.60 19.07
CA THR A 40 38.22 7.36 19.17
C THR A 40 37.07 6.49 18.67
N VAL A 41 36.31 5.93 19.61
CA VAL A 41 35.10 5.16 19.30
C VAL A 41 33.91 6.10 19.29
N GLU A 42 33.53 6.57 18.10
CA GLU A 42 32.25 7.26 17.92
C GLU A 42 31.15 6.21 17.84
N GLY A 43 30.28 6.20 18.86
CA GLY A 43 29.00 5.51 18.77
C GLY A 43 28.14 6.22 17.74
N VAL A 44 28.16 5.73 16.51
CA VAL A 44 27.18 6.17 15.51
C VAL A 44 25.88 5.45 15.84
N GLU A 45 24.90 6.19 16.36
CA GLU A 45 23.51 5.72 16.37
C GLU A 45 23.04 5.62 14.92
N VAL A 46 23.38 4.52 14.27
CA VAL A 46 22.74 4.13 13.03
C VAL A 46 21.37 3.60 13.45
N ASN A 47 20.32 4.35 13.10
CA ASN A 47 18.93 3.89 13.15
C ASN A 47 18.77 2.65 12.25
N SER A 48 19.24 1.50 12.69
CA SER A 48 19.34 0.25 11.91
C SER A 48 17.99 -0.45 11.70
N GLY A 49 16.88 0.23 12.01
CA GLY A 49 15.52 -0.20 11.68
C GLY A 49 14.72 0.85 10.91
N GLY A 50 15.35 1.95 10.46
CA GLY A 50 14.65 3.12 9.94
C GLY A 50 14.07 2.90 8.55
N LYS A 51 12.75 2.79 8.43
CA LYS A 51 12.02 2.86 7.16
C LYS A 51 12.50 4.02 6.27
N ALA A 52 12.45 3.86 4.95
CA ALA A 52 12.73 4.93 4.01
C ALA A 52 11.79 6.12 4.24
N ALA A 53 12.21 7.32 3.82
CA ALA A 53 11.36 8.50 3.90
C ALA A 53 10.23 8.40 2.87
N LEU A 54 9.00 8.67 3.32
CA LEU A 54 7.85 8.80 2.43
C LEU A 54 7.95 10.12 1.68
N ARG A 55 7.81 10.09 0.36
CA ARG A 55 7.85 11.28 -0.49
C ARG A 55 6.68 11.27 -1.46
N GLU A 56 5.96 12.38 -1.53
CA GLU A 56 4.89 12.56 -2.51
C GLU A 56 5.34 13.52 -3.61
N VAL A 57 5.27 13.09 -4.87
CA VAL A 57 5.60 13.92 -6.03
C VAL A 57 4.47 13.83 -7.04
N GLY A 58 3.73 14.92 -7.20
CA GLY A 58 2.55 14.97 -8.05
C GLY A 58 1.51 13.94 -7.62
N ASN A 59 1.19 13.00 -8.52
CA ASN A 59 0.23 11.93 -8.25
C ASN A 59 0.88 10.61 -7.81
N ARG A 60 2.16 10.62 -7.39
CA ARG A 60 2.90 9.42 -7.01
C ARG A 60 3.39 9.51 -5.58
N VAL A 61 3.32 8.38 -4.89
CA VAL A 61 3.87 8.20 -3.55
C VAL A 61 5.07 7.26 -3.63
N TYR A 62 6.16 7.66 -3.00
CA TYR A 62 7.45 6.99 -3.00
C TYR A 62 7.88 6.62 -1.59
N CYS A 63 8.54 5.48 -1.47
CA CYS A 63 9.30 5.06 -0.30
C CYS A 63 10.75 4.88 -0.74
N GLY A 64 11.59 5.89 -0.53
CA GLY A 64 12.89 5.98 -1.21
C GLY A 64 12.69 6.18 -2.72
N ASP A 65 13.21 5.25 -3.52
CA ASP A 65 13.06 5.20 -4.97
C ASP A 65 11.89 4.30 -5.42
N MET A 66 11.37 3.45 -4.52
CA MET A 66 10.23 2.59 -4.81
C MET A 66 8.90 3.38 -4.87
N VAL A 67 8.16 3.25 -5.98
CA VAL A 67 6.80 3.78 -6.12
C VAL A 67 5.81 2.83 -5.42
N VAL A 68 5.10 3.34 -4.42
CA VAL A 68 4.11 2.55 -3.64
C VAL A 68 2.67 2.84 -4.07
N SER A 69 2.42 4.00 -4.69
CA SER A 69 1.07 4.35 -5.12
C SER A 69 1.01 5.40 -6.19
N TYR A 70 -0.07 5.33 -6.95
CA TYR A 70 -0.57 6.42 -7.77
C TYR A 70 -1.85 6.96 -7.11
N ARG A 71 -1.84 8.24 -6.73
CA ARG A 71 -3.06 8.97 -6.38
C ARG A 71 -3.85 9.19 -7.68
N SER A 72 -5.01 8.57 -7.76
CA SER A 72 -5.94 8.82 -8.85
C SER A 72 -6.84 9.99 -8.50
N THR A 73 -7.19 10.78 -9.51
CA THR A 73 -8.23 11.81 -9.42
C THR A 73 -9.64 11.22 -9.61
N SER A 74 -9.76 9.95 -9.99
CA SER A 74 -11.03 9.27 -10.18
C SER A 74 -11.61 8.83 -8.84
N SER A 75 -12.76 9.39 -8.47
CA SER A 75 -13.50 9.08 -7.25
C SER A 75 -14.51 7.93 -7.43
N SER A 76 -14.41 7.14 -8.50
CA SER A 76 -15.37 6.07 -8.76
C SER A 76 -15.19 4.90 -7.78
N ASP A 77 -16.30 4.34 -7.30
CA ASP A 77 -16.29 3.27 -6.29
C ASP A 77 -15.62 2.01 -6.84
N ARG A 78 -15.89 1.70 -8.12
CA ARG A 78 -15.22 0.60 -8.85
C ARG A 78 -13.72 0.77 -8.99
N TYR A 79 -13.21 2.00 -8.97
CA TYR A 79 -11.78 2.26 -8.98
C TYR A 79 -11.19 2.06 -7.59
N ALA A 80 -11.86 2.58 -6.55
CA ALA A 80 -11.46 2.40 -5.16
C ALA A 80 -11.38 0.91 -4.76
N GLU A 81 -12.37 0.11 -5.14
CA GLU A 81 -12.36 -1.34 -4.88
C GLU A 81 -11.20 -2.06 -5.57
N ARG A 82 -10.97 -1.79 -6.87
CA ARG A 82 -9.82 -2.35 -7.60
C ARG A 82 -8.49 -1.91 -7.01
N ARG A 83 -8.39 -0.65 -6.56
CA ARG A 83 -7.20 -0.12 -5.90
C ARG A 83 -6.95 -0.82 -4.56
N ALA A 84 -7.99 -1.03 -3.77
CA ALA A 84 -7.89 -1.73 -2.49
C ALA A 84 -7.45 -3.19 -2.67
N GLU A 85 -7.94 -3.88 -3.70
CA GLU A 85 -7.52 -5.25 -4.01
C GLU A 85 -6.06 -5.30 -4.48
N SER A 86 -5.68 -4.44 -5.42
CA SER A 86 -4.28 -4.30 -5.85
C SER A 86 -3.35 -3.98 -4.68
N LEU A 87 -3.76 -3.12 -3.74
CA LEU A 87 -2.97 -2.79 -2.56
C LEU A 87 -2.77 -4.03 -1.65
N ARG A 88 -3.75 -4.94 -1.55
CA ARG A 88 -3.58 -6.19 -0.77
C ARG A 88 -2.55 -7.10 -1.40
N GLU A 89 -2.58 -7.23 -2.73
CA GLU A 89 -1.58 -8.01 -3.47
C GLU A 89 -0.18 -7.41 -3.32
N ASP A 90 -0.05 -6.09 -3.45
CA ASP A 90 1.19 -5.35 -3.25
C ASP A 90 1.75 -5.56 -1.84
N VAL A 91 0.91 -5.45 -0.80
CA VAL A 91 1.30 -5.70 0.60
C VAL A 91 1.82 -7.12 0.80
N ARG A 92 1.13 -8.13 0.25
CA ARG A 92 1.59 -9.52 0.33
C ARG A 92 2.96 -9.68 -0.35
N TYR A 93 3.10 -9.13 -1.55
CA TYR A 93 4.35 -9.16 -2.29
C TYR A 93 5.50 -8.49 -1.53
N TRP A 94 5.28 -7.27 -0.99
CA TRP A 94 6.29 -6.56 -0.21
C TRP A 94 6.70 -7.31 1.04
N GLN A 95 5.75 -7.93 1.75
CA GLN A 95 6.04 -8.74 2.93
C GLN A 95 6.88 -9.98 2.60
N GLU A 96 6.50 -10.71 1.53
CA GLU A 96 7.26 -11.87 1.07
C GLU A 96 8.68 -11.50 0.61
N ARG A 97 8.80 -10.37 -0.10
CA ARG A 97 10.08 -9.85 -0.56
C ARG A 97 10.97 -9.45 0.62
N LEU A 98 10.43 -8.72 1.60
CA LEU A 98 11.13 -8.32 2.81
C LEU A 98 11.65 -9.54 3.58
N ASN A 99 10.78 -10.52 3.84
CA ASN A 99 11.14 -11.74 4.55
C ASN A 99 12.26 -12.52 3.82
N ARG A 100 12.19 -12.60 2.49
CA ARG A 100 13.21 -13.25 1.67
C ARG A 100 14.54 -12.51 1.74
N LEU A 101 14.50 -11.18 1.65
CA LEU A 101 15.68 -10.33 1.69
C LEU A 101 16.38 -10.41 3.05
N GLU A 102 15.62 -10.36 4.14
CA GLU A 102 16.14 -10.54 5.51
C GLU A 102 16.80 -11.91 5.69
N ARG A 103 16.18 -12.98 5.17
CA ARG A 103 16.77 -14.33 5.22
C ARG A 103 18.07 -14.39 4.42
N ASN A 104 18.07 -13.91 3.18
CA ASN A 104 19.25 -13.94 2.31
C ASN A 104 20.40 -13.08 2.87
N ALA A 105 20.09 -11.92 3.47
CA ALA A 105 21.08 -11.08 4.12
C ALA A 105 21.69 -11.77 5.35
N SER A 106 20.86 -12.44 6.16
CA SER A 106 21.29 -13.22 7.32
C SER A 106 22.18 -14.40 6.91
N GLU A 107 21.76 -15.18 5.91
CA GLU A 107 22.55 -16.31 5.36
C GLU A 107 23.92 -15.84 4.84
N ARG A 108 23.94 -14.79 4.00
CA ARG A 108 25.19 -14.20 3.48
C ARG A 108 26.11 -13.70 4.61
N SER A 109 25.55 -13.08 5.64
CA SER A 109 26.34 -12.63 6.80
C SER A 109 26.95 -13.82 7.55
N ARG A 110 26.22 -14.93 7.70
CA ARG A 110 26.71 -16.15 8.37
C ARG A 110 27.80 -16.82 7.54
N ASP A 111 27.62 -16.92 6.23
CA ASP A 111 28.61 -17.49 5.31
C ASP A 111 29.91 -16.69 5.30
N LYS A 112 29.82 -15.36 5.35
CA LYS A 112 31.02 -14.49 5.44
C LYS A 112 31.79 -14.71 6.74
N LEU A 113 31.09 -14.91 7.87
CA LEU A 113 31.70 -15.18 9.18
C LEU A 113 32.29 -16.59 9.28
N SER A 114 31.67 -17.59 8.65
CA SER A 114 32.17 -18.98 8.65
C SER A 114 33.35 -19.21 7.70
N SER A 115 33.46 -18.42 6.64
CA SER A 115 34.50 -18.53 5.60
C SER A 115 35.85 -17.91 5.98
N GLY A 116 35.99 -17.29 7.16
CA GLY A 116 37.17 -16.52 7.59
C GLY A 116 38.39 -17.36 8.03
N GLY A 117 38.42 -18.67 7.80
CA GLY A 117 39.40 -19.59 8.38
C GLY A 117 40.62 -20.01 7.54
N GLY A 118 40.84 -19.49 6.32
CA GLY A 118 41.89 -20.04 5.44
C GLY A 118 42.56 -19.05 4.50
N TYR A 119 43.85 -18.80 4.75
CA TYR A 119 44.94 -18.34 3.87
C TYR A 119 44.58 -17.76 2.48
N GLY A 120 44.87 -16.47 2.26
CA GLY A 120 44.98 -15.84 0.93
C GLY A 120 44.82 -14.31 0.93
N ILE A 121 45.91 -13.56 1.14
CA ILE A 121 45.90 -12.12 1.48
C ILE A 121 45.71 -11.16 0.27
N SER A 122 45.74 -11.59 -0.99
CA SER A 122 45.75 -10.63 -2.13
C SER A 122 44.43 -10.41 -2.89
N ARG A 123 43.33 -11.12 -2.59
CA ARG A 123 42.00 -10.94 -3.24
C ARG A 123 40.89 -10.47 -2.28
N THR A 124 41.27 -10.04 -1.08
CA THR A 124 40.36 -9.76 0.04
C THR A 124 39.72 -8.37 -0.01
N ALA A 125 40.38 -7.37 -0.61
CA ALA A 125 39.86 -5.99 -0.68
C ALA A 125 38.62 -5.87 -1.60
N GLU A 126 38.72 -6.32 -2.86
CA GLU A 126 37.59 -6.31 -3.83
C GLU A 126 36.41 -7.19 -3.38
N ARG A 127 36.67 -8.33 -2.74
CA ARG A 127 35.60 -9.18 -2.18
C ARG A 127 34.90 -8.56 -0.97
N ASN A 128 35.55 -7.62 -0.29
CA ASN A 128 34.93 -6.89 0.81
C ASN A 128 34.14 -5.69 0.30
N SER A 129 34.61 -4.98 -0.73
CA SER A 129 33.84 -3.89 -1.35
C SER A 129 32.53 -4.38 -1.95
N ASN A 130 32.56 -5.44 -2.77
CA ASN A 130 31.34 -5.96 -3.41
C ASN A 130 30.32 -6.49 -2.38
N TYR A 131 30.81 -7.08 -1.28
CA TYR A 131 29.94 -7.52 -0.18
C TYR A 131 29.31 -6.34 0.56
N GLN A 132 30.08 -5.26 0.79
CA GLN A 132 29.59 -4.06 1.43
C GLN A 132 28.57 -3.32 0.57
N GLU A 133 28.82 -3.18 -0.73
CA GLU A 133 27.87 -2.60 -1.70
C GLU A 133 26.56 -3.37 -1.70
N GLN A 134 26.63 -4.69 -1.85
CA GLN A 134 25.43 -5.52 -1.89
C GLN A 134 24.66 -5.52 -0.54
N MET A 135 25.38 -5.42 0.58
CA MET A 135 24.74 -5.25 1.89
C MET A 135 24.04 -3.89 2.02
N GLN A 136 24.61 -2.83 1.43
CA GLN A 136 23.96 -1.51 1.40
C GLN A 136 22.69 -1.54 0.55
N GLU A 137 22.72 -2.17 -0.63
CA GLU A 137 21.54 -2.35 -1.48
C GLU A 137 20.44 -3.13 -0.76
N ASP A 138 20.78 -4.26 -0.11
CA ASP A 138 19.82 -5.03 0.68
C ASP A 138 19.20 -4.17 1.80
N ILE A 139 20.02 -3.38 2.50
CA ILE A 139 19.56 -2.51 3.57
C ILE A 139 18.60 -1.45 3.02
N GLU A 140 18.95 -0.81 1.91
CA GLU A 140 18.11 0.19 1.27
C GLU A 140 16.76 -0.41 0.85
N GLU A 141 16.77 -1.53 0.14
CA GLU A 141 15.54 -2.21 -0.27
C GLU A 141 14.69 -2.63 0.96
N MET A 142 15.30 -3.14 2.03
CA MET A 142 14.58 -3.43 3.29
C MET A 142 13.93 -2.18 3.88
N ARG A 143 14.58 -1.01 3.82
CA ARG A 143 14.02 0.25 4.34
C ARG A 143 12.85 0.73 3.49
N GLU A 144 12.93 0.59 2.17
CA GLU A 144 11.86 0.94 1.23
C GLU A 144 10.62 0.06 1.42
N LEU A 145 10.83 -1.26 1.51
CA LEU A 145 9.75 -2.22 1.77
C LEU A 145 9.05 -1.96 3.11
N ARG A 146 9.82 -1.68 4.17
CA ARG A 146 9.26 -1.29 5.49
C ARG A 146 8.46 0.00 5.41
N CYS A 147 8.91 0.99 4.64
CA CYS A 147 8.15 2.21 4.39
C CYS A 147 6.83 1.91 3.67
N ALA A 148 6.86 1.07 2.64
CA ALA A 148 5.67 0.75 1.85
C ALA A 148 4.61 0.01 2.64
N LEU A 149 5.03 -0.95 3.48
CA LEU A 149 4.14 -1.64 4.40
C LEU A 149 3.51 -0.68 5.41
N ALA A 150 4.30 0.24 5.98
CA ALA A 150 3.78 1.26 6.89
C ALA A 150 2.78 2.21 6.18
N TRP A 151 3.13 2.68 4.98
CA TRP A 151 2.25 3.50 4.16
C TRP A 151 0.93 2.79 3.81
N ALA A 152 0.99 1.49 3.51
CA ALA A 152 -0.19 0.70 3.19
C ALA A 152 -1.11 0.49 4.39
N GLN A 153 -0.54 0.30 5.59
CA GLN A 153 -1.32 0.23 6.83
C GLN A 153 -2.11 1.53 7.08
N ASP A 154 -1.43 2.68 6.94
CA ASP A 154 -2.07 3.99 7.10
C ASP A 154 -3.14 4.21 6.02
N SER A 155 -2.86 3.79 4.78
CA SER A 155 -3.75 3.98 3.62
C SER A 155 -4.97 3.04 3.60
N GLN A 156 -4.86 1.84 4.15
CA GLN A 156 -5.98 0.89 4.20
C GLN A 156 -7.15 1.45 4.99
N SER A 157 -6.89 2.13 6.11
CA SER A 157 -7.95 2.75 6.91
C SER A 157 -8.78 3.75 6.09
N THR A 158 -8.10 4.60 5.31
CA THR A 158 -8.75 5.64 4.50
C THR A 158 -9.50 5.06 3.30
N GLN A 159 -8.93 4.05 2.64
CA GLN A 159 -9.56 3.41 1.47
C GLN A 159 -10.76 2.53 1.86
N VAL A 160 -10.70 1.84 3.00
CA VAL A 160 -11.83 1.05 3.50
C VAL A 160 -13.01 1.95 3.84
N THR A 161 -12.78 3.08 4.53
CA THR A 161 -13.84 4.05 4.84
C THR A 161 -14.47 4.61 3.57
N ALA A 162 -13.67 5.03 2.59
CA ALA A 162 -14.19 5.53 1.30
C ALA A 162 -15.01 4.48 0.54
N ALA A 163 -14.56 3.22 0.51
CA ALA A 163 -15.28 2.13 -0.13
C ALA A 163 -16.61 1.81 0.59
N THR A 164 -16.64 1.87 1.92
CA THR A 164 -17.88 1.65 2.69
C THR A 164 -18.89 2.79 2.50
N GLU A 165 -18.42 4.03 2.45
CA GLU A 165 -19.27 5.20 2.19
C GLU A 165 -19.85 5.15 0.77
N GLY A 166 -19.02 4.80 -0.23
CA GLY A 166 -19.48 4.61 -1.62
C GLY A 166 -20.56 3.53 -1.77
N ARG A 167 -20.38 2.39 -1.09
CA ARG A 167 -21.40 1.31 -1.05
C ARG A 167 -22.69 1.76 -0.36
N SER A 168 -22.59 2.48 0.75
CA SER A 168 -23.75 3.04 1.45
C SER A 168 -24.52 4.02 0.58
N GLU A 169 -23.81 4.87 -0.16
CA GLU A 169 -24.41 5.85 -1.05
C GLU A 169 -25.05 5.21 -2.28
N THR A 170 -24.41 4.20 -2.87
CA THR A 170 -25.00 3.40 -3.94
C THR A 170 -26.29 2.72 -3.49
N SER A 171 -26.30 2.14 -2.28
CA SER A 171 -27.51 1.57 -1.69
C SER A 171 -28.60 2.62 -1.53
N ARG A 172 -28.25 3.80 -0.99
CA ARG A 172 -29.20 4.91 -0.83
C ARG A 172 -29.80 5.35 -2.16
N LEU A 173 -28.99 5.45 -3.21
CA LEU A 173 -29.46 5.82 -4.55
C LEU A 173 -30.38 4.75 -5.16
N GLN A 174 -30.10 3.47 -4.94
CA GLN A 174 -31.01 2.37 -5.33
C GLN A 174 -32.36 2.47 -4.60
N ASP A 175 -32.35 2.78 -3.30
CA ASP A 175 -33.57 2.98 -2.52
C ASP A 175 -34.38 4.20 -3.02
N VAL A 176 -33.70 5.30 -3.35
CA VAL A 176 -34.34 6.49 -3.96
C VAL A 176 -34.96 6.14 -5.31
N ARG A 177 -34.25 5.40 -6.16
CA ARG A 177 -34.75 4.93 -7.46
C ARG A 177 -36.02 4.09 -7.29
N ALA A 178 -36.00 3.12 -6.39
CA ALA A 178 -37.16 2.27 -6.08
C ALA A 178 -38.32 3.08 -5.46
N GLY A 179 -38.02 4.12 -4.67
CA GLY A 179 -39.02 5.08 -4.19
C GLY A 179 -39.69 5.83 -5.34
N LEU A 180 -38.90 6.41 -6.25
CA LEU A 180 -39.41 7.14 -7.41
C LEU A 180 -40.25 6.26 -8.34
N GLU A 181 -39.86 5.00 -8.55
CA GLU A 181 -40.65 4.03 -9.32
C GLU A 181 -42.01 3.74 -8.67
N ARG A 182 -42.03 3.53 -7.35
CA ARG A 182 -43.27 3.31 -6.58
C ARG A 182 -44.18 4.53 -6.60
N ASP A 183 -43.64 5.72 -6.35
CA ASP A 183 -44.42 6.96 -6.35
C ASP A 183 -45.00 7.27 -7.73
N MET A 184 -44.23 6.98 -8.79
CA MET A 184 -44.68 7.09 -10.17
C MET A 184 -45.85 6.14 -10.44
N GLU A 185 -45.76 4.86 -10.04
CA GLU A 185 -46.84 3.88 -10.22
C GLU A 185 -48.08 4.26 -9.40
N GLN A 186 -47.93 4.72 -8.16
CA GLN A 186 -49.04 5.13 -7.30
C GLN A 186 -49.75 6.39 -7.82
N THR A 187 -49.01 7.36 -8.35
CA THR A 187 -49.57 8.64 -8.81
C THR A 187 -50.13 8.55 -10.22
N CYS A 188 -49.42 7.87 -11.12
CA CYS A 188 -49.71 7.88 -12.56
C CYS A 188 -50.23 6.54 -13.08
N GLY A 189 -50.18 5.47 -12.29
CA GLY A 189 -50.46 4.12 -12.73
C GLY A 189 -49.32 3.50 -13.55
N ARG A 190 -49.51 2.24 -13.94
CA ARG A 190 -48.57 1.50 -14.81
C ARG A 190 -48.55 2.05 -16.23
N GLU A 191 -47.44 1.87 -16.93
CA GLU A 191 -47.35 2.25 -18.35
C GLU A 191 -48.41 1.49 -19.16
N PRO A 192 -49.28 2.20 -19.89
CA PRO A 192 -50.25 1.54 -20.76
C PRO A 192 -49.54 0.77 -21.88
N LEU A 193 -49.97 -0.47 -22.11
CA LEU A 193 -49.47 -1.32 -23.19
C LEU A 193 -49.64 -0.63 -24.55
N LEU A 194 -48.71 -0.87 -25.49
CA LEU A 194 -48.87 -0.37 -26.86
C LEU A 194 -49.88 -1.26 -27.59
N ASP A 195 -51.13 -0.80 -27.67
CA ASP A 195 -52.20 -1.47 -28.37
C ASP A 195 -52.73 -0.57 -29.50
N PRO A 196 -52.40 -0.86 -30.77
CA PRO A 196 -52.85 -0.06 -31.92
C PRO A 196 -54.33 -0.28 -32.26
N THR A 197 -55.00 -1.27 -31.66
CA THR A 197 -56.42 -1.58 -31.89
C THR A 197 -57.36 -0.80 -30.97
N ASP A 198 -56.87 -0.31 -29.83
CA ASP A 198 -57.58 0.60 -28.94
C ASP A 198 -57.39 2.06 -29.40
N SER A 199 -58.46 2.66 -29.94
CA SER A 199 -58.46 4.06 -30.41
C SER A 199 -58.12 5.08 -29.31
N THR A 200 -58.27 4.71 -28.03
CA THR A 200 -57.94 5.54 -26.88
C THR A 200 -56.51 5.33 -26.36
N ASN A 201 -55.79 4.33 -26.88
CA ASN A 201 -54.44 3.96 -26.41
C ASN A 201 -53.45 5.12 -26.51
N ALA A 202 -53.46 5.81 -27.66
CA ALA A 202 -52.60 6.97 -27.91
C ALA A 202 -52.82 8.08 -26.88
N LEU A 203 -54.08 8.32 -26.48
CA LEU A 203 -54.43 9.33 -25.47
C LEU A 203 -53.97 8.88 -24.07
N LYS A 204 -54.26 7.64 -23.67
CA LYS A 204 -53.83 7.07 -22.37
C LYS A 204 -52.32 7.15 -22.21
N ARG A 205 -51.55 6.79 -23.25
CA ARG A 205 -50.09 6.89 -23.24
C ARG A 205 -49.59 8.33 -23.17
N ARG A 206 -50.24 9.27 -23.86
CA ARG A 206 -49.89 10.70 -23.78
C ARG A 206 -50.12 11.25 -22.37
N GLN A 207 -51.26 10.94 -21.75
CA GLN A 207 -51.58 11.35 -20.38
C GLN A 207 -50.61 10.74 -19.37
N TRP A 208 -50.32 9.45 -19.50
CA TRP A 208 -49.35 8.77 -18.65
C TRP A 208 -47.96 9.41 -18.78
N ARG A 209 -47.46 9.66 -20.01
CA ARG A 209 -46.17 10.35 -20.24
C ARG A 209 -46.14 11.76 -19.63
N ALA A 210 -47.25 12.49 -19.70
CA ALA A 210 -47.35 13.82 -19.09
C ALA A 210 -47.27 13.74 -17.56
N CYS A 211 -47.97 12.78 -16.95
CA CYS A 211 -47.94 12.55 -15.51
C CYS A 211 -46.55 12.10 -15.02
N THR A 212 -45.90 11.17 -15.72
CA THR A 212 -44.63 10.58 -15.31
C THR A 212 -43.41 11.46 -15.57
N LYS A 213 -43.57 12.57 -16.31
CA LYS A 213 -42.47 13.47 -16.71
C LYS A 213 -41.57 13.90 -15.55
N LYS A 214 -42.17 14.24 -14.40
CA LYS A 214 -41.42 14.67 -13.20
C LYS A 214 -40.61 13.54 -12.55
N PHE A 215 -41.16 12.33 -12.54
CA PHE A 215 -40.51 11.14 -11.98
C PHE A 215 -39.39 10.64 -12.89
N ARG A 216 -39.62 10.63 -14.20
CA ARG A 216 -38.62 10.25 -15.21
C ARG A 216 -37.36 11.09 -15.12
N LYS A 217 -37.49 12.41 -14.95
CA LYS A 217 -36.32 13.27 -14.74
C LYS A 217 -35.52 12.84 -13.50
N GLY A 218 -36.19 12.61 -12.37
CA GLY A 218 -35.52 12.15 -11.15
C GLY A 218 -34.89 10.76 -11.30
N LEU A 219 -35.54 9.85 -12.02
CA LEU A 219 -35.00 8.53 -12.35
C LEU A 219 -33.76 8.65 -13.25
N ASP A 220 -33.81 9.50 -14.28
CA ASP A 220 -32.67 9.76 -15.17
C ASP A 220 -31.49 10.35 -14.39
N ASP A 221 -31.75 11.29 -13.46
CA ASP A 221 -30.72 11.90 -12.61
C ASP A 221 -30.06 10.84 -11.70
N VAL A 222 -30.86 9.98 -11.05
CA VAL A 222 -30.36 8.89 -10.18
C VAL A 222 -29.65 7.80 -10.98
N ASP A 223 -30.18 7.42 -12.14
CA ASP A 223 -29.57 6.40 -13.02
C ASP A 223 -28.23 6.90 -13.58
N ASN A 224 -28.11 8.20 -13.88
CA ASN A 224 -26.84 8.81 -14.28
C ASN A 224 -25.82 8.75 -13.13
N GLU A 225 -26.20 9.15 -11.91
CA GLU A 225 -25.32 9.04 -10.74
C GLU A 225 -24.87 7.60 -10.46
N LEU A 226 -25.78 6.63 -10.56
CA LEU A 226 -25.46 5.21 -10.43
C LEU A 226 -24.52 4.69 -11.54
N ARG A 227 -24.61 5.25 -12.76
CA ARG A 227 -23.79 4.82 -13.90
C ARG A 227 -22.34 5.31 -13.82
N TYR A 228 -22.13 6.51 -13.26
CA TYR A 228 -20.82 7.16 -13.19
C TYR A 228 -20.05 6.93 -11.88
N ARG A 229 -20.62 6.17 -10.94
CA ARG A 229 -19.92 5.60 -9.77
C ARG A 229 -19.23 4.25 -10.09
#